data_AF-A0A4Q1IPR8-F1
#
_entry.id   AF-A0A4Q1IPR8-F1
#
_cell.length_a   1.000
_cell.length_b   1.000
_cell.length_c   1.000
_cell.angle_alpha   90.00
_cell.angle_beta   90.00
_cell.angle_gamma   90.00
#
_symmetry.space_group_name_H-M   'P 1'
#
loop_
_entity.id
_entity.type
_entity.pdbx_description
1 polymer ?
#
loop_
_entity_poly.entity_id
_entity_poly.type
_entity_poly.pdbx_seq_one_letter_code
_entity_poly.pdbx_strand_id
1 'polypeptide(L)'
;MKKTVFIVAMAALFLTSCGEKKQEKEVEVIETPEVETVEETVSAAVIVGDLELGKKLFTDKTCATCHQADAKLIGPSIKDINKVYTEQNADIVTFLTGNSAPIVDTDPGMVAIMKANLDGFVKDLSAEELASIALYMQSIK
;
A
#
# COMPACT_ATOMS: atom_id res chain seq x y z
N MET A 1 26.24 -23.95 -56.07
CA MET A 1 27.22 -23.98 -54.96
C MET A 1 26.50 -23.61 -53.67
N LYS A 2 26.87 -24.25 -52.53
CA LYS A 2 26.16 -24.37 -51.22
C LYS A 2 24.93 -25.31 -51.28
N LYS A 3 25.08 -26.64 -51.34
CA LYS A 3 25.50 -27.64 -50.32
C LYS A 3 24.57 -27.65 -49.09
N THR A 4 23.60 -28.58 -49.08
CA THR A 4 23.50 -29.83 -48.25
C THR A 4 22.66 -29.61 -46.98
N VAL A 5 21.42 -30.10 -46.92
CA VAL A 5 21.01 -31.46 -46.47
C VAL A 5 21.45 -31.73 -45.03
N PHE A 6 20.49 -31.77 -44.10
CA PHE A 6 20.49 -32.69 -42.96
C PHE A 6 19.05 -33.00 -42.53
N ILE A 7 18.63 -34.21 -42.86
CA ILE A 7 17.47 -34.93 -42.34
C ILE A 7 17.88 -35.49 -40.96
N VAL A 8 17.06 -35.28 -39.93
CA VAL A 8 16.90 -36.26 -38.84
C VAL A 8 15.43 -36.26 -38.42
N ALA A 9 14.73 -37.29 -38.86
CA ALA A 9 13.48 -37.77 -38.30
C ALA A 9 13.75 -38.73 -37.12
N MET A 10 12.69 -39.09 -36.39
CA MET A 10 12.61 -40.09 -35.29
C MET A 10 13.09 -39.56 -33.92
N ALA A 11 12.41 -39.80 -32.78
CA ALA A 11 11.42 -40.82 -32.47
C ALA A 11 10.64 -40.51 -31.16
N ALA A 12 9.51 -41.21 -31.04
CA ALA A 12 8.92 -41.77 -29.81
C ALA A 12 8.14 -40.87 -28.85
N LEU A 13 6.81 -40.97 -29.00
CA LEU A 13 5.88 -41.39 -27.95
C LEU A 13 6.50 -41.75 -26.60
N PHE A 14 6.09 -41.06 -25.54
CA PHE A 14 5.76 -41.73 -24.27
C PHE A 14 4.43 -41.23 -23.74
N LEU A 15 3.55 -42.22 -23.57
CA LEU A 15 2.22 -42.15 -23.00
C LEU A 15 2.30 -42.07 -21.47
N THR A 16 1.32 -41.38 -20.89
CA THR A 16 0.63 -41.72 -19.62
C THR A 16 1.44 -41.81 -18.32
N SER A 17 1.14 -40.91 -17.37
CA SER A 17 0.92 -41.33 -15.97
C SER A 17 0.10 -40.28 -15.21
N CYS A 18 -1.21 -40.51 -15.14
CA CYS A 18 -2.09 -40.06 -14.07
C CYS A 18 -2.18 -41.22 -13.06
N GLY A 19 -2.02 -40.97 -11.77
CA GLY A 19 -2.29 -41.99 -10.74
C GLY A 19 -1.83 -41.63 -9.34
N GLU A 20 -2.81 -41.41 -8.46
CA GLU A 20 -2.73 -41.29 -6.99
C GLU A 20 -1.88 -42.38 -6.29
N LYS A 21 -1.28 -42.04 -5.12
CA LYS A 21 -1.57 -42.66 -3.80
C LYS A 21 -0.53 -42.31 -2.70
N LYS A 22 -1.06 -41.71 -1.62
CA LYS A 22 -0.85 -41.92 -0.16
C LYS A 22 0.36 -42.73 0.36
N GLN A 23 1.04 -42.16 1.37
CA GLN A 23 1.52 -42.75 2.65
C GLN A 23 2.03 -41.57 3.51
N GLU A 24 1.38 -41.11 4.59
CA GLU A 24 1.07 -41.70 5.90
C GLU A 24 2.31 -41.96 6.77
N LYS A 25 2.54 -41.04 7.73
CA LYS A 25 3.30 -41.28 8.96
C LYS A 25 2.50 -40.66 10.11
N GLU A 26 1.84 -41.54 10.85
CA GLU A 26 1.19 -41.31 12.14
C GLU A 26 2.23 -41.44 13.26
N VAL A 27 2.20 -40.53 14.25
CA VAL A 27 2.38 -40.84 15.69
C VAL A 27 1.61 -39.79 16.50
N GLU A 28 0.47 -40.23 17.03
CA GLU A 28 -0.01 -40.05 18.43
C GLU A 28 -0.52 -38.67 18.90
N VAL A 29 -1.83 -38.49 18.67
CA VAL A 29 -2.91 -38.19 19.63
C VAL A 29 -2.51 -37.56 20.98
N ILE A 30 -2.96 -36.32 21.21
CA ILE A 30 -3.72 -35.96 22.43
C ILE A 30 -4.89 -35.04 22.03
N GLU A 31 -6.10 -35.60 22.12
CA GLU A 31 -7.42 -35.00 22.40
C GLU A 31 -8.00 -33.85 21.53
N THR A 32 -8.95 -34.20 20.66
CA THR A 32 -10.16 -33.42 20.27
C THR A 32 -11.14 -33.29 21.46
N PRO A 33 -12.12 -32.35 21.50
CA PRO A 33 -12.81 -31.63 20.42
C PRO A 33 -12.75 -30.08 20.63
N GLU A 34 -13.17 -29.15 19.79
CA GLU A 34 -14.43 -28.96 19.08
C GLU A 34 -14.26 -27.69 18.21
N VAL A 35 -15.15 -27.51 17.24
CA VAL A 35 -15.37 -26.34 16.39
C VAL A 35 -14.93 -25.00 17.00
N GLU A 36 -13.92 -24.35 16.43
CA GLU A 36 -13.74 -22.90 16.56
C GLU A 36 -13.99 -22.25 15.19
N THR A 37 -15.24 -21.77 15.11
CA THR A 37 -15.62 -20.53 14.45
C THR A 37 -14.46 -19.67 13.95
N VAL A 38 -14.52 -19.36 12.66
CA VAL A 38 -13.92 -18.17 12.08
C VAL A 38 -14.54 -16.96 12.78
N GLU A 39 -14.00 -16.55 13.92
CA GLU A 39 -14.21 -15.22 14.45
C GLU A 39 -13.16 -14.30 13.84
N GLU A 40 -13.62 -13.63 12.80
CA GLU A 40 -13.16 -12.35 12.30
C GLU A 40 -12.98 -11.36 13.45
N THR A 41 -11.82 -11.39 14.10
CA THR A 41 -11.33 -10.30 14.93
C THR A 41 -9.93 -9.97 14.48
N VAL A 42 -9.85 -9.11 13.46
CA VAL A 42 -8.64 -8.36 13.19
C VAL A 42 -8.43 -7.48 14.42
N SER A 43 -7.65 -7.97 15.38
CA SER A 43 -6.98 -7.12 16.36
C SER A 43 -6.33 -6.00 15.55
N ALA A 44 -6.86 -4.79 15.67
CA ALA A 44 -6.29 -3.61 15.04
C ALA A 44 -4.91 -3.40 15.67
N ALA A 45 -3.89 -4.01 15.07
CA ALA A 45 -2.51 -3.67 15.34
C ALA A 45 -2.41 -2.15 15.10
N VAL A 46 -2.07 -1.42 16.16
CA VAL A 46 -1.80 0.01 16.04
C VAL A 46 -0.61 0.15 15.10
N ILE A 47 -0.87 0.60 13.87
CA ILE A 47 0.19 0.93 12.91
C ILE A 47 0.87 2.20 13.45
N VAL A 48 2.09 2.03 13.97
CA VAL A 48 2.91 3.16 14.43
C VAL A 48 3.79 3.59 13.26
N GLY A 49 3.70 4.86 12.87
CA GLY A 49 4.56 5.42 11.82
C GLY A 49 6.01 5.65 12.29
N ASP A 50 6.93 5.74 11.33
CA ASP A 50 8.33 6.13 11.54
C ASP A 50 8.56 7.55 10.99
N LEU A 51 9.10 8.44 11.82
CA LEU A 51 9.28 9.85 11.49
C LEU A 51 10.29 10.07 10.36
N GLU A 52 11.41 9.34 10.37
CA GLU A 52 12.47 9.48 9.36
C GLU A 52 12.03 8.86 8.03
N LEU A 53 11.32 7.73 8.08
CA LEU A 53 10.66 7.15 6.90
C LEU A 53 9.65 8.14 6.31
N GLY A 54 8.82 8.74 7.15
CA GLY A 54 7.83 9.75 6.74
C GLY A 54 8.47 10.93 6.02
N LYS A 55 9.54 11.50 6.59
CA LYS A 55 10.30 12.59 5.99
C LYS A 55 10.93 12.20 4.65
N LYS A 56 11.51 11.00 4.58
CA LYS A 56 12.10 10.47 3.36
C LYS A 56 11.04 10.31 2.26
N LEU A 57 9.93 9.64 2.57
CA LEU A 57 8.83 9.44 1.63
C LEU A 57 8.21 10.77 1.18
N PHE A 58 8.00 11.72 2.09
CA PHE A 58 7.46 13.03 1.76
C PHE A 58 8.34 13.79 0.74
N THR A 59 9.67 13.57 0.80
CA THR A 59 10.62 14.14 -0.15
C THR A 59 10.66 13.34 -1.45
N ASP A 60 10.81 12.01 -1.37
CA ASP A 60 10.97 11.13 -2.53
C ASP A 60 9.71 11.06 -3.40
N LYS A 61 8.53 11.14 -2.77
CA LYS A 61 7.24 11.22 -3.45
C LYS A 61 6.89 12.65 -3.86
N THR A 62 7.83 13.58 -3.75
CA THR A 62 7.75 14.96 -4.23
C THR A 62 6.68 15.81 -3.54
N CYS A 63 6.14 15.40 -2.39
CA CYS A 63 5.14 16.16 -1.64
C CYS A 63 5.66 17.56 -1.26
N ALA A 64 6.95 17.63 -0.91
CA ALA A 64 7.66 18.87 -0.56
C ALA A 64 7.76 19.88 -1.72
N THR A 65 7.47 19.49 -2.97
CA THR A 65 7.46 20.44 -4.09
C THR A 65 6.26 21.37 -4.05
N CYS A 66 5.14 20.92 -3.47
CA CYS A 66 3.89 21.66 -3.42
C CYS A 66 3.52 22.12 -2.00
N HIS A 67 3.89 21.32 -0.99
CA HIS A 67 3.55 21.56 0.41
C HIS A 67 4.81 21.95 1.20
N GLN A 68 4.94 23.25 1.48
CA GLN A 68 5.99 23.77 2.36
C GLN A 68 5.55 23.71 3.83
N ALA A 69 6.51 23.79 4.75
CA ALA A 69 6.21 23.75 6.18
C ALA A 69 5.25 24.87 6.61
N ASP A 70 5.55 26.13 6.27
CA ASP A 70 4.92 27.33 6.85
C ASP A 70 4.41 28.34 5.80
N ALA A 71 4.35 27.94 4.53
CA ALA A 71 3.91 28.83 3.47
C ALA A 71 3.07 28.08 2.44
N LYS A 72 2.00 28.72 1.96
CA LYS A 72 1.30 28.25 0.76
C LYS A 72 2.18 28.53 -0.45
N LEU A 73 2.41 27.51 -1.28
CA LEU A 73 3.12 27.63 -2.56
C LEU A 73 2.20 27.23 -3.71
N ILE A 74 2.07 25.91 -3.92
CA ILE A 74 1.07 25.33 -4.83
C ILE A 74 -0.05 24.77 -3.96
N GLY A 75 0.31 23.87 -3.03
CA GLY A 75 -0.58 23.36 -2.01
C GLY A 75 -0.58 24.24 -0.74
N PRO A 76 -1.55 24.02 0.16
CA PRO A 76 -1.53 24.61 1.49
C PRO A 76 -0.26 24.22 2.26
N SER A 77 0.14 25.06 3.21
CA SER A 77 1.25 24.75 4.10
C SER A 77 0.92 23.53 4.98
N ILE A 78 1.96 22.81 5.43
CA ILE A 78 1.77 21.66 6.32
C ILE A 78 1.16 22.11 7.65
N LYS A 79 1.54 23.29 8.15
CA LYS A 79 0.91 23.87 9.36
C LYS A 79 -0.58 24.15 9.18
N ASP A 80 -0.99 24.70 8.03
CA ASP A 80 -2.41 24.93 7.74
C ASP A 80 -3.18 23.61 7.65
N ILE A 81 -2.60 22.60 7.00
CA ILE A 81 -3.17 21.25 6.95
C ILE A 81 -3.35 20.72 8.38
N ASN A 82 -2.30 20.72 9.20
CA ASN A 82 -2.34 20.21 10.56
C ASN A 82 -3.38 20.95 11.43
N LYS A 83 -3.47 22.28 11.31
CA LYS A 83 -4.45 23.09 12.02
C LYS A 83 -5.87 22.63 11.68
N VAL A 84 -6.21 22.55 10.40
CA VAL A 84 -7.57 22.20 9.94
C VAL A 84 -7.93 20.76 10.33
N TYR A 85 -7.02 19.81 10.18
CA TYR A 85 -7.26 18.41 10.55
C TYR A 85 -7.41 18.23 12.07
N THR A 86 -6.65 18.99 12.86
CA THR A 86 -6.80 19.00 14.32
C THR A 86 -8.15 19.60 14.74
N GLU A 87 -8.51 20.75 14.18
CA GLU A 87 -9.77 21.44 14.49
C GLU A 87 -11.01 20.62 14.13
N GLN A 88 -10.93 19.84 13.06
CA GLN A 88 -12.03 18.98 12.60
C GLN A 88 -11.96 17.54 13.13
N ASN A 89 -10.96 17.21 13.95
CA ASN A 89 -10.69 15.85 14.42
C ASN A 89 -10.73 14.82 13.26
N ALA A 90 -10.14 15.22 12.12
CA ALA A 90 -10.13 14.44 10.89
C ALA A 90 -8.86 13.61 10.77
N ASP A 91 -8.95 12.49 10.06
CA ASP A 91 -7.79 11.64 9.75
C ASP A 91 -7.26 11.94 8.33
N ILE A 92 -5.99 12.36 8.27
CA ILE A 92 -5.29 12.65 7.01
C ILE A 92 -5.09 11.37 6.17
N VAL A 93 -4.93 10.21 6.80
CA VAL A 93 -4.74 8.94 6.06
C VAL A 93 -6.02 8.57 5.29
N THR A 94 -7.19 8.82 5.87
CA THR A 94 -8.48 8.68 5.18
C THR A 94 -8.53 9.55 3.91
N PHE A 95 -8.00 10.77 3.93
CA PHE A 95 -7.90 11.62 2.73
C PHE A 95 -6.86 11.09 1.73
N LEU A 96 -5.66 10.73 2.20
CA LEU A 96 -4.57 10.22 1.35
C LEU A 96 -4.95 8.90 0.63
N THR A 97 -5.88 8.15 1.19
CA THR A 97 -6.44 6.93 0.57
C THR A 97 -7.67 7.20 -0.30
N GLY A 98 -8.07 8.46 -0.48
CA GLY A 98 -9.20 8.86 -1.31
C GLY A 98 -10.58 8.60 -0.70
N ASN A 99 -10.65 8.30 0.59
CA ASN A 99 -11.88 7.95 1.29
C ASN A 99 -12.57 9.15 1.97
N SER A 100 -12.05 10.36 1.77
CA SER A 100 -12.70 11.60 2.21
C SER A 100 -12.51 12.75 1.21
N ALA A 101 -13.41 13.73 1.29
CA ALA A 101 -13.30 14.96 0.52
C ALA A 101 -12.19 15.87 1.08
N PRO A 102 -11.56 16.73 0.25
CA PRO A 102 -10.61 17.73 0.72
C PRO A 102 -11.29 18.73 1.66
N ILE A 103 -10.64 19.04 2.78
CA ILE A 103 -11.16 19.96 3.81
C ILE A 103 -10.32 21.22 4.01
N VAL A 104 -9.19 21.35 3.30
CA VAL A 104 -8.23 22.48 3.45
C VAL A 104 -8.29 23.44 2.27
N ASP A 105 -7.94 22.97 1.07
CA ASP A 105 -8.09 23.73 -0.18
C ASP A 105 -9.14 23.03 -1.04
N THR A 106 -10.27 23.71 -1.24
CA THR A 106 -11.44 23.20 -1.96
C THR A 106 -11.61 23.84 -3.33
N ASP A 107 -10.60 24.58 -3.82
CA ASP A 107 -10.60 25.09 -5.20
C ASP A 107 -10.63 23.90 -6.18
N PRO A 108 -11.57 23.86 -7.15
CA PRO A 108 -11.70 22.71 -8.05
C PRO A 108 -10.42 22.36 -8.81
N GLY A 109 -9.60 23.36 -9.16
CA GLY A 109 -8.31 23.16 -9.83
C GLY A 109 -7.30 22.49 -8.90
N MET A 110 -7.16 22.99 -7.67
CA MET A 110 -6.26 22.40 -6.67
C MET A 110 -6.69 20.99 -6.27
N VAL A 111 -8.00 20.76 -6.13
CA VAL A 111 -8.56 19.43 -5.86
C VAL A 111 -8.24 18.46 -6.98
N ALA A 112 -8.39 18.86 -8.24
CA ALA A 112 -8.05 18.01 -9.38
C ALA A 112 -6.55 17.66 -9.41
N ILE A 113 -5.67 18.62 -9.12
CA ILE A 113 -4.22 18.40 -9.05
C ILE A 113 -3.88 17.41 -7.94
N MET A 114 -4.39 17.63 -6.72
CA MET A 114 -4.10 16.73 -5.61
C MET A 114 -4.67 15.33 -5.85
N LYS A 115 -5.89 15.24 -6.41
CA LYS A 115 -6.50 13.96 -6.78
C LYS A 115 -5.64 13.16 -7.77
N ALA A 116 -4.99 13.82 -8.73
CA ALA A 116 -4.08 13.13 -9.65
C ALA A 116 -2.88 12.49 -8.93
N ASN A 117 -2.35 13.12 -7.86
CA ASN A 117 -1.31 12.50 -7.02
C ASN A 117 -1.87 11.31 -6.21
N LEU A 118 -3.07 11.48 -5.64
CA LEU A 118 -3.76 10.42 -4.89
C LEU A 118 -3.98 9.17 -5.74
N ASP A 119 -4.55 9.36 -6.93
CA ASP A 119 -4.86 8.31 -7.89
C ASP A 119 -3.60 7.72 -8.54
N GLY A 120 -2.50 8.48 -8.57
CA GLY A 120 -1.28 8.14 -9.30
C GLY A 120 -0.28 7.31 -8.50
N PHE A 121 0.01 7.68 -7.25
CA PHE A 121 1.02 6.96 -6.45
C PHE A 121 0.75 6.89 -4.95
N VAL A 122 -0.09 7.75 -4.39
CA VAL A 122 -0.31 7.77 -2.92
C VAL A 122 -1.13 6.56 -2.49
N LYS A 123 -2.16 6.17 -3.26
CA LYS A 123 -2.99 4.99 -2.97
C LYS A 123 -2.22 3.66 -2.97
N ASP A 124 -1.04 3.63 -3.60
CA ASP A 124 -0.20 2.42 -3.71
C ASP A 124 0.78 2.30 -2.53
N LEU A 125 0.82 3.29 -1.64
CA LEU A 125 1.61 3.24 -0.40
C LEU A 125 0.96 2.31 0.62
N SER A 126 1.79 1.58 1.35
CA SER A 126 1.35 0.73 2.46
C SER A 126 0.79 1.55 3.62
N ALA A 127 0.04 0.90 4.51
CA ALA A 127 -0.49 1.52 5.72
C ALA A 127 0.62 2.12 6.60
N GLU A 128 1.77 1.45 6.72
CA GLU A 128 2.94 1.94 7.47
C GLU A 128 3.54 3.19 6.81
N GLU A 129 3.69 3.21 5.49
CA GLU A 129 4.20 4.36 4.75
C GLU A 129 3.28 5.58 4.89
N LEU A 130 1.96 5.39 4.79
CA LEU A 130 0.97 6.44 4.98
C LEU A 130 0.96 6.97 6.43
N ALA A 131 1.01 6.07 7.42
CA ALA A 131 1.12 6.44 8.82
C ALA A 131 2.41 7.23 9.11
N SER A 132 3.52 6.84 8.47
CA SER A 132 4.82 7.53 8.58
C SER A 132 4.76 8.93 7.96
N ILE A 133 4.17 9.09 6.78
CA ILE A 133 3.95 10.40 6.15
C ILE A 133 3.08 11.29 7.04
N ALA A 134 1.97 10.75 7.56
CA ALA A 134 1.08 11.49 8.45
C ALA A 134 1.81 11.94 9.73
N LEU A 135 2.61 11.05 10.34
CA LEU A 135 3.42 11.37 11.51
C LEU A 135 4.44 12.48 11.22
N TYR A 136 5.11 12.42 10.06
CA TYR A 136 6.02 13.47 9.63
C TYR A 136 5.31 14.81 9.46
N MET A 137 4.16 14.84 8.78
CA MET A 137 3.37 16.07 8.64
C MET A 137 3.01 16.64 10.02
N GLN A 138 2.49 15.81 10.93
CA GLN A 138 2.11 16.22 12.29
C GLN A 138 3.28 16.75 13.13
N SER A 139 4.53 16.35 12.84
CA SER A 139 5.71 16.84 13.54
C SER A 139 6.01 18.33 13.26
N ILE A 140 5.43 18.89 12.20
CA ILE A 140 5.63 20.28 11.75
C ILE A 140 4.59 21.18 12.41
N LYS A 141 5.05 22.07 13.30
CA LYS A 141 4.23 22.97 14.13
C LYS A 141 4.28 24.42 13.67
#